data_AF-A0A834MGF0-F1
#
_entry.id   AF-A0A834MGF0-F1
#
_cell.length_a   1.000
_cell.length_b   1.000
_cell.length_c   1.000
_cell.angle_alpha   90.00
_cell.angle_beta   90.00
_cell.angle_gamma   90.00
#
_symmetry.space_group_name_H-M   'P 1'
#
loop_
_entity.id
_entity.type
_entity.pdbx_description
1 polymer ?
#
loop_
_entity_poly.entity_id
_entity_poly.type
_entity_poly.pdbx_seq_one_letter_code
_entity_poly.pdbx_strand_id
1 'polypeptide(L)'
;MGIAVYKSDVYWVDRNLRALFKASKLPGNTSVPTRVRTNLDKLRDIAIFDITNQPTDDTNPCRKYGNGNCEQLCFSFPPEA
;
A
#
# COMPACT_ATOMS: atom_id res chain seq x y z
N MET A 1 10.00 1.85 8.36
CA MET A 1 9.66 3.07 7.60
C MET A 1 8.62 2.66 6.59
N GLY A 2 7.57 3.46 6.41
CA GLY A 2 6.52 3.16 5.44
C GLY A 2 6.90 3.54 4.03
N ILE A 3 6.50 2.71 3.08
CA ILE A 3 6.59 2.95 1.65
C ILE A 3 5.24 2.61 1.04
N ALA A 4 4.78 3.42 0.10
CA ALA A 4 3.57 3.14 -0.65
C ALA A 4 3.76 3.52 -2.11
N VAL A 5 3.10 2.80 -3.00
CA VAL A 5 3.20 3.01 -4.45
C VAL A 5 1.84 3.40 -4.98
N TYR A 6 1.80 4.44 -5.82
CA TYR A 6 0.58 4.82 -6.50
C TYR A 6 0.91 5.35 -7.90
N LYS A 7 0.26 4.77 -8.90
CA LYS A 7 0.51 5.09 -10.32
C LYS A 7 2.01 4.95 -10.63
N SER A 8 2.65 6.00 -11.14
CA SER A 8 4.06 6.01 -11.54
C SER A 8 5.01 6.47 -10.43
N ASP A 9 4.51 6.70 -9.22
CA ASP A 9 5.29 7.28 -8.12
C ASP A 9 5.42 6.31 -6.93
N VAL A 10 6.58 6.38 -6.27
CA VAL A 10 6.85 5.82 -4.95
C VAL A 10 6.80 6.94 -3.92
N TYR A 11 6.16 6.66 -2.79
CA TYR A 11 6.08 7.53 -1.62
C TYR A 11 6.77 6.84 -0.45
N TRP A 12 7.54 7.58 0.35
CA TRP A 12 8.13 7.00 1.56
C TRP A 12 8.24 8.00 2.70
N VAL A 13 8.18 7.45 3.91
CA VAL A 13 8.40 8.20 5.15
C VAL A 13 9.88 8.16 5.50
N ASP A 14 10.50 9.33 5.58
CA ASP A 14 11.82 9.51 6.18
C ASP A 14 11.69 10.08 7.59
N ARG A 15 12.07 9.28 8.59
CA ARG A 15 11.99 9.68 10.00
C ARG A 15 13.10 10.65 10.41
N ASN A 16 14.28 10.53 9.80
CA ASN A 16 15.41 11.40 10.11
C ASN A 16 15.13 12.81 9.59
N LEU A 17 14.56 12.90 8.38
CA LEU A 17 14.16 14.14 7.74
C LEU A 17 12.75 14.61 8.14
N ARG A 18 12.01 13.82 8.94
CA ARG A 18 10.65 14.10 9.43
C ARG A 18 9.71 14.52 8.30
N ALA A 19 9.80 13.82 7.17
CA ALA A 19 9.13 14.21 5.93
C ALA A 19 8.66 13.00 5.11
N LEU A 20 7.60 13.24 4.35
CA LEU A 20 7.11 12.37 3.29
C LEU A 20 7.69 12.81 1.96
N PHE A 21 8.29 11.88 1.24
CA PHE A 21 8.87 12.12 -0.08
C PHE A 21 8.09 11.38 -1.17
N LYS A 22 8.26 11.84 -2.41
CA LYS A 22 7.75 11.24 -3.63
C LYS A 22 8.83 11.24 -4.72
N ALA A 23 8.96 10.14 -5.45
CA ALA A 23 9.80 10.05 -6.65
C ALA A 23 9.17 9.11 -7.68
N SER A 24 9.59 9.21 -8.94
CA SER A 24 9.19 8.29 -10.00
C SER A 24 9.66 6.87 -9.69
N LYS A 25 8.80 5.87 -9.91
CA LYS A 25 9.14 4.44 -9.85
C LYS A 25 9.76 3.90 -11.15
N LEU A 26 9.68 4.68 -12.22
CA LEU A 26 10.12 4.26 -13.55
C LEU A 26 11.65 4.21 -13.63
N PRO A 27 12.22 3.14 -14.20
CA PRO A 27 13.67 3.00 -14.33
C PRO A 27 14.25 4.13 -15.20
N GLY A 28 15.48 4.55 -14.87
CA GLY A 28 16.18 5.64 -15.57
C GLY A 28 15.74 7.05 -15.19
N ASN A 29 14.68 7.23 -14.39
CA ASN A 29 14.32 8.54 -13.88
C ASN A 29 15.19 8.89 -12.66
N THR A 30 16.06 9.90 -12.82
CA THR A 30 17.00 10.39 -11.79
C THR A 30 16.57 11.73 -11.21
N SER A 31 15.31 12.12 -11.40
CA SER A 31 14.77 13.36 -10.86
C SER A 31 14.87 13.37 -9.34
N VAL A 32 15.21 14.53 -8.78
CA VAL A 32 15.32 14.71 -7.33
C VAL A 32 13.96 14.43 -6.68
N PRO A 33 13.91 13.64 -5.59
CA PRO A 33 12.69 13.41 -4.84
C PRO A 33 12.02 14.69 -4.36
N THR A 34 10.70 14.77 -4.52
CA THR A 34 9.89 15.89 -4.04
C THR A 34 9.47 15.67 -2.60
N ARG A 35 9.58 16.68 -1.75
CA ARG A 35 8.97 16.68 -0.41
C ARG A 35 7.48 16.96 -0.54
N VAL A 36 6.65 15.98 -0.18
CA VAL A 36 5.19 16.11 -0.20
C VAL A 36 4.70 16.80 1.06
N ARG A 37 5.28 16.45 2.22
CA ARG A 37 4.92 17.03 3.51
C ARG A 37 6.09 16.94 4.48
N THR A 38 6.27 17.96 5.30
CA THR A 38 7.33 18.04 6.33
C THR A 38 6.71 18.20 7.72
N ASN A 39 7.55 18.26 8.75
CA ASN A 39 7.16 18.42 10.15
C ASN A 39 6.28 17.26 10.66
N LEU A 40 6.70 16.03 10.34
CA LEU A 40 5.98 14.79 10.66
C LEU A 40 6.75 13.96 11.69
N ASP A 41 6.90 14.49 12.91
CA ASP A 41 7.81 13.96 13.95
C ASP A 41 7.53 12.51 14.38
N LYS A 42 6.27 12.06 14.29
CA LYS A 42 5.84 10.72 14.72
C LYS A 42 5.36 9.85 13.58
N LEU A 43 5.51 10.29 12.32
CA LEU A 43 5.03 9.52 11.19
C LEU A 43 5.88 8.26 11.02
N ARG A 44 5.20 7.11 11.00
CA ARG A 44 5.86 5.79 10.93
C ARG A 44 5.61 5.09 9.61
N ASP A 45 4.41 5.29 9.08
CA ASP A 45 3.88 4.56 7.95
C ASP A 45 2.89 5.40 7.15
N ILE A 46 2.64 5.01 5.90
CA ILE A 46 1.69 5.62 4.97
C ILE A 46 0.99 4.52 4.16
N ALA A 47 -0.24 4.78 3.76
CA ALA A 47 -0.99 3.94 2.84
C ALA A 47 -1.66 4.79 1.78
N ILE A 48 -1.93 4.20 0.62
CA ILE A 48 -2.67 4.84 -0.46
C ILE A 48 -4.14 4.44 -0.33
N PHE A 49 -4.99 5.43 -0.18
CA PHE A 49 -6.44 5.25 -0.20
C PHE A 49 -6.99 5.62 -1.58
N ASP A 50 -7.16 4.60 -2.42
CA ASP A 50 -7.78 4.72 -3.74
C ASP A 50 -8.56 3.43 -4.04
N ILE A 51 -9.70 3.53 -4.73
CA ILE A 51 -10.52 2.38 -5.12
C ILE A 51 -9.78 1.45 -6.09
N THR A 52 -8.93 2.01 -6.95
CA THR A 52 -8.11 1.22 -7.88
C THR A 52 -7.02 0.42 -7.16
N ASN A 53 -6.67 0.80 -5.93
CA ASN A 53 -5.73 0.06 -5.08
C ASN A 53 -6.42 -0.96 -4.16
N GLN A 54 -7.76 -0.99 -4.17
CA GLN A 54 -8.60 -1.88 -3.37
C GLN A 54 -9.66 -2.54 -4.27
N PRO A 55 -9.25 -3.28 -5.32
CA PRO A 55 -10.21 -3.92 -6.21
C PRO A 55 -11.06 -4.95 -5.45
N THR A 56 -12.32 -5.06 -5.84
CA THR A 56 -13.19 -6.12 -5.35
C THR A 56 -12.73 -7.47 -5.89
N ASP A 57 -12.67 -8.48 -5.02
CA ASP A 57 -12.35 -9.85 -5.39
C ASP A 57 -13.60 -10.73 -5.29
N ASP A 58 -14.14 -11.12 -6.45
CA ASP A 58 -15.29 -12.01 -6.54
C ASP A 58 -14.91 -13.48 -6.29
N THR A 59 -13.61 -13.81 -6.25
CA THR A 59 -13.08 -15.14 -5.96
C THR A 59 -12.82 -15.38 -4.47
N ASN A 60 -13.06 -14.37 -3.61
CA ASN A 60 -12.86 -14.50 -2.17
C ASN A 60 -13.67 -15.67 -1.58
N PRO A 61 -13.01 -16.74 -1.10
CA PRO A 61 -13.68 -17.96 -0.66
C PRO A 61 -14.53 -17.76 0.58
N CYS A 62 -14.19 -16.77 1.41
CA CYS A 62 -14.87 -16.46 2.67
C CYS A 62 -16.17 -15.68 2.44
N ARG A 63 -16.26 -14.94 1.33
CA ARG A 63 -17.51 -14.26 0.96
C ARG A 63 -18.57 -15.25 0.48
N LYS A 64 -18.13 -16.35 -0.15
CA LYS A 64 -19.01 -17.44 -0.58
C LYS A 64 -19.57 -18.17 0.64
N TYR A 65 -20.84 -18.57 0.57
CA TYR A 65 -21.52 -19.37 1.60
C TYR A 65 -21.55 -18.78 3.03
N GLY A 66 -21.25 -17.49 3.22
CA GLY A 66 -21.26 -16.84 4.54
C GLY A 66 -20.11 -17.31 5.44
N ASN A 67 -18.96 -16.63 5.38
CA ASN A 67 -17.71 -17.02 6.03
C ASN A 67 -17.11 -18.34 5.49
N GLY A 68 -17.41 -18.73 4.24
CA GLY A 68 -16.88 -19.96 3.64
C GLY A 68 -17.35 -21.24 4.33
N ASN A 69 -18.47 -21.22 5.07
CA ASN A 69 -18.91 -22.27 6.00
C ASN A 69 -17.93 -22.55 7.17
N CYS A 70 -17.05 -21.60 7.53
CA CYS A 70 -16.17 -21.73 8.69
C CYS A 70 -16.88 -21.30 9.99
N GLU A 71 -16.65 -22.02 11.08
CA GLU A 71 -17.24 -21.72 12.40
C GLU A 71 -16.64 -20.46 13.07
N GLN A 72 -15.35 -20.19 12.87
CA GLN A 72 -14.66 -19.05 13.49
C GLN A 72 -14.02 -18.14 12.44
N LEU A 73 -12.90 -18.56 11.85
CA LEU A 73 -12.10 -17.73 10.94
C LEU A 73 -12.00 -18.41 9.57
N CYS A 74 -12.17 -17.60 8.52
CA CYS A 74 -11.91 -18.01 7.15
C CYS A 74 -10.75 -17.19 6.58
N PHE A 75 -9.83 -17.86 5.89
CA PHE A 75 -8.64 -17.26 5.29
C PHE A 75 -8.57 -17.61 3.80
N SER A 76 -8.01 -16.71 3.00
CA SER A 76 -7.68 -16.98 1.61
C SER A 76 -6.47 -17.91 1.52
N PHE A 77 -6.54 -18.94 0.69
CA PHE A 77 -5.39 -19.77 0.35
C PHE A 77 -4.56 -19.12 -0.76
N PRO A 78 -3.24 -19.31 -0.79
CA PRO A 78 -2.43 -18.91 -1.94
C PRO A 78 -2.90 -19.67 -3.19
N PRO A 79 -2.88 -19.05 -4.38
CA PRO A 79 -3.12 -19.77 -5.63
C PRO A 79 -2.05 -20.85 -5.81
N GLU A 80 -2.43 -22.02 -6.33
CA GLU A 80 -1.48 -23.08 -6.70
C GLU A 80 -0.49 -22.53 -7.74
N ALA A 81 0.78 -22.92 -7.62
CA ALA A 81 1.90 -22.43 -8.44
C ALA A 81 1.93 -23.05 -9.84
#